data_AF-E3Q1U2-F1
#
_entry.id   AF-E3Q1U2-F1
#
_cell.length_a   1.000
_cell.length_b   1.000
_cell.length_c   1.000
_cell.angle_alpha   90.00
_cell.angle_beta   90.00
_cell.angle_gamma   90.00
#
_symmetry.space_group_name_H-M   'P 1'
#
loop_
_entity.id
_entity.type
_entity.pdbx_description
1 polymer ?
#
loop_
_entity_poly.entity_id
_entity_poly.type
_entity_poly.pdbx_seq_one_letter_code
_entity_poly.pdbx_strand_id
1 'polypeptide(L)'
;IVQTATRMAQRGVEVEIFTRATSSELPPVAELAPGVRVRHVASGPFEGLGKEELPGQLCAFTAGVLRAEARHEPGYYDAIHS
;
A
#
# COMPACT_ATOMS: atom_id res chain seq x y z
N ILE A 1 6.54 9.16 -5.43
CA ILE A 1 5.30 8.35 -5.40
C ILE A 1 4.06 9.26 -5.40
N VAL A 2 3.85 10.11 -4.39
CA VAL A 2 2.63 10.96 -4.27
C VAL A 2 2.32 11.76 -5.53
N GLN A 3 3.26 12.56 -6.05
CA GLN A 3 3.05 13.36 -7.26
C GLN A 3 2.66 12.52 -8.48
N THR A 4 3.28 11.35 -8.66
CA THR A 4 2.98 10.42 -9.76
C THR A 4 1.56 9.86 -9.60
N ALA A 5 1.23 9.36 -8.41
CA ALA A 5 -0.08 8.77 -8.11
C ALA A 5 -1.22 9.79 -8.31
N THR A 6 -1.05 11.01 -7.80
CA THR A 6 -2.05 12.08 -7.98
C THR A 6 -2.23 12.44 -9.46
N ARG A 7 -1.16 12.51 -10.25
CA ARG A 7 -1.26 12.78 -11.69
C ARG A 7 -1.91 11.63 -12.48
N MET A 8 -1.75 10.39 -12.03
CA MET A 8 -2.45 9.23 -12.60
C MET A 8 -3.95 9.30 -12.30
N ALA A 9 -4.33 9.59 -11.05
CA ALA A 9 -5.72 9.78 -10.65
C ALA A 9 -6.41 10.92 -11.41
N GLN A 10 -5.72 12.05 -11.62
CA GLN A 10 -6.22 13.14 -12.46
C GLN A 10 -6.46 12.75 -13.92
N ARG A 11 -5.87 11.65 -14.40
CA ARG A 11 -6.08 11.08 -15.74
C ARG A 11 -7.10 9.93 -15.75
N GLY A 12 -7.80 9.71 -14.65
CA GLY A 12 -8.83 8.67 -14.51
C GLY A 12 -8.29 7.30 -14.11
N VAL A 13 -7.03 7.20 -13.66
CA VAL A 13 -6.45 5.94 -13.18
C VAL A 13 -6.46 5.95 -11.65
N GLU A 14 -7.32 5.14 -11.04
CA GLU A 14 -7.33 4.96 -9.58
C GLU A 14 -6.02 4.33 -9.09
N VAL A 15 -5.48 4.82 -7.97
CA VAL A 15 -4.21 4.35 -7.41
C VAL A 15 -4.37 3.93 -5.96
N GLU A 16 -3.92 2.72 -5.63
CA GLU A 16 -3.74 2.26 -4.27
C GLU A 16 -2.26 2.05 -3.96
N ILE A 17 -1.75 2.79 -2.97
CA ILE A 17 -0.37 2.69 -2.51
C ILE A 17 -0.34 1.76 -1.30
N PHE A 18 0.41 0.67 -1.41
CA PHE A 18 0.69 -0.19 -0.27
C PHE A 18 1.98 0.27 0.42
N THR A 19 1.92 0.46 1.73
CA THR A 19 3.10 0.80 2.53
C THR A 19 3.03 0.13 3.89
N ARG A 20 4.18 -0.09 4.54
CA ARG A 20 4.23 -0.69 5.87
C ARG A 20 3.56 0.23 6.90
N ALA A 21 2.77 -0.34 7.79
CA ALA A 21 2.26 0.38 8.95
C ALA A 21 3.40 0.62 9.97
N THR A 22 3.65 1.87 10.30
CA THR A 22 4.67 2.30 11.28
C THR A 22 4.05 2.84 12.57
N SER A 23 2.78 2.53 12.81
CA SER A 23 2.06 2.74 14.07
C SER A 23 0.77 1.92 13.99
N SER A 24 0.30 1.41 15.12
CA SER A 24 -1.02 0.76 15.23
C SER A 24 -2.19 1.74 15.14
N GLU A 25 -1.92 3.05 15.28
CA GLU A 25 -2.93 4.11 15.21
C GLU A 25 -3.23 4.55 13.78
N LEU A 26 -2.41 4.15 12.81
CA LEU A 26 -2.66 4.46 11.41
C LEU A 26 -3.93 3.72 10.95
N PRO A 27 -4.84 4.41 10.23
CA PRO A 27 -5.99 3.74 9.67
C PRO A 27 -5.53 2.67 8.67
N PRO A 28 -6.24 1.53 8.55
CA PRO A 28 -5.88 0.50 7.57
C PRO A 28 -5.85 1.03 6.12
N VAL A 29 -6.71 1.99 5.81
CA VAL A 29 -6.76 2.70 4.52
C VAL A 29 -7.03 4.18 4.78
N ALA A 30 -6.29 5.06 4.12
CA ALA A 30 -6.50 6.51 4.13
C ALA A 30 -6.60 7.05 2.70
N GLU A 31 -7.46 8.04 2.48
CA GLU A 31 -7.45 8.81 1.23
C GLU A 31 -6.31 9.84 1.28
N LEU A 32 -5.46 9.82 0.26
CA LEU A 32 -4.35 10.76 0.11
C LEU A 32 -4.73 11.95 -0.79
N ALA A 33 -5.52 11.67 -1.82
CA ALA A 33 -6.10 12.62 -2.76
C ALA A 33 -7.28 11.94 -3.47
N PRO A 34 -8.17 12.69 -4.16
CA PRO A 34 -9.23 12.07 -4.96
C PRO A 34 -8.66 11.02 -5.93
N GLY A 35 -9.16 9.78 -5.84
CA GLY A 35 -8.70 8.64 -6.64
C GLY A 35 -7.36 8.03 -6.20
N VAL A 36 -6.77 8.47 -5.07
CA VAL A 36 -5.54 7.91 -4.50
C VAL A 36 -5.75 7.52 -3.05
N ARG A 37 -5.62 6.23 -2.74
CA ARG A 37 -5.66 5.69 -1.39
C ARG A 37 -4.32 5.09 -0.97
N VAL A 38 -4.02 5.16 0.32
CA VAL A 38 -2.86 4.50 0.95
C VAL A 38 -3.39 3.41 1.86
N ARG A 39 -2.94 2.18 1.65
CA ARG A 39 -3.17 1.05 2.54
C ARG A 39 -1.94 0.81 3.41
N HIS A 40 -2.16 0.85 4.72
CA HIS A 40 -1.14 0.54 5.71
C HIS A 40 -1.16 -0.96 6.02
N VAL A 41 -0.11 -1.66 5.61
CA VAL A 41 0.04 -3.11 5.78
C VAL A 41 0.82 -3.38 7.06
N ALA A 42 0.19 -4.07 8.02
CA ALA A 42 0.86 -4.56 9.22
C ALA A 42 1.88 -5.64 8.83
N SER A 43 3.16 -5.30 8.89
CA SER A 43 4.26 -6.17 8.46
C SER A 43 5.49 -5.89 9.32
N GLY A 44 5.69 -6.71 10.34
CA GLY A 44 6.72 -6.46 11.36
C GLY A 44 6.25 -5.48 12.44
N PRO A 45 7.19 -4.98 13.28
CA PRO A 45 6.86 -4.10 14.39
C PRO A 45 6.36 -2.74 13.90
N PHE A 46 5.54 -2.08 14.72
CA PHE A 46 4.97 -0.75 14.42
C PHE A 46 5.94 0.41 14.64
N GLU A 47 7.24 0.17 14.74
CA GLU A 47 8.25 1.22 14.87
C GLU A 47 8.99 1.44 13.54
N GLY A 48 9.78 2.51 13.45
CA GLY A 48 10.67 2.72 12.31
C GLY A 48 11.68 1.59 12.21
N LEU A 49 11.91 1.10 10.99
CA LEU A 49 12.93 0.08 10.71
C LEU A 49 14.02 0.71 9.83
N GLY A 50 15.28 0.35 10.09
CA GLY A 50 16.37 0.65 9.19
C GLY A 50 16.17 -0.04 7.84
N LYS A 51 16.76 0.52 6.78
CA LYS A 51 16.64 -0.04 5.42
C LYS A 51 17.11 -1.50 5.34
N GLU A 52 18.15 -1.84 6.10
CA GLU A 52 18.74 -3.18 6.14
C GLU A 52 17.82 -4.22 6.81
N GLU A 53 16.84 -3.78 7.59
CA GLU A 53 15.90 -4.65 8.31
C GLU A 53 14.62 -4.92 7.51
N LEU A 54 14.35 -4.09 6.48
CA LEU A 54 13.17 -4.21 5.63
C LEU A 54 13.06 -5.54 4.87
N PRO A 55 14.15 -6.15 4.35
CA PRO A 55 14.06 -7.44 3.66
C PRO A 55 13.40 -8.54 4.49
N GLY A 56 13.62 -8.54 5.82
CA GLY A 56 13.00 -9.50 6.74
C GLY A 56 11.48 -9.39 6.85
N GLN A 57 10.90 -8.28 6.38
CA GLN A 57 9.45 -8.02 6.45
C GLN A 57 8.73 -8.30 5.12
N LEU A 58 9.45 -8.61 4.04
CA LEU A 58 8.84 -8.74 2.71
C LEU A 58 7.76 -9.82 2.65
N CYS A 59 7.96 -10.97 3.28
CA CYS A 59 6.96 -12.05 3.29
C CYS A 59 5.65 -11.60 3.95
N ALA A 60 5.73 -10.93 5.12
CA ALA A 60 4.56 -10.43 5.82
C ALA A 60 3.87 -9.31 5.02
N PHE A 61 4.65 -8.43 4.40
CA PHE A 61 4.14 -7.36 3.56
C PHE A 61 3.39 -7.91 2.33
N THR A 62 4.02 -8.81 1.57
CA THR A 62 3.40 -9.46 0.40
C THR A 62 2.13 -10.21 0.78
N ALA A 63 2.13 -10.95 1.89
CA ALA A 63 0.92 -11.62 2.38
C ALA A 63 -0.22 -10.63 2.69
N GLY A 64 0.11 -9.43 3.18
CA GLY A 64 -0.85 -8.35 3.40
C GLY A 64 -1.40 -7.76 2.10
N VAL A 65 -0.55 -7.57 1.09
CA VAL A 65 -0.98 -7.11 -0.25
C VAL A 65 -1.90 -8.14 -0.90
N LEU A 66 -1.53 -9.42 -0.90
CA LEU A 66 -2.36 -10.50 -1.45
C LEU A 66 -3.70 -10.64 -0.74
N ARG A 67 -3.75 -10.43 0.58
CA ARG A 67 -5.02 -10.40 1.33
C ARG A 67 -5.92 -9.21 0.97
N ALA A 68 -5.35 -8.10 0.54
CA ALA A 68 -6.13 -6.97 0.05
C ALA A 68 -6.72 -7.30 -1.32
N GLU A 69 -5.91 -7.85 -2.22
CA GLU A 69 -6.34 -8.27 -3.57
C GLU A 69 -7.43 -9.34 -3.52
N ALA A 70 -7.30 -10.35 -2.67
CA ALA A 70 -8.26 -11.44 -2.52
C ALA A 70 -9.67 -11.01 -2.02
N ARG A 71 -9.86 -9.75 -1.62
CA ARG A 71 -11.17 -9.18 -1.26
C ARG A 71 -11.93 -8.63 -2.47
N HIS A 72 -11.33 -8.67 -3.63
CA HIS A 72 -11.88 -8.17 -4.88
C HIS A 72 -12.05 -9.31 -5.90
N GLU A 73 -12.86 -9.06 -6.92
CA GLU A 73 -12.96 -9.98 -8.05
C GLU A 73 -11.64 -10.02 -8.84
N PRO A 74 -11.35 -11.14 -9.52
CA PRO A 74 -10.18 -11.23 -10.39
C PRO A 74 -10.10 -10.08 -11.40
N GLY A 75 -8.90 -9.52 -11.57
CA GLY A 75 -8.66 -8.38 -12.47
C GLY A 75 -8.89 -7.01 -11.83
N TYR A 76 -9.05 -6.93 -10.50
CA TYR A 76 -9.24 -5.65 -9.81
C TYR A 76 -8.06 -4.68 -9.94
N TYR A 77 -6.82 -5.19 -9.98
CA TYR A 77 -5.64 -4.40 -10.27
C TYR A 77 -5.14 -4.70 -11.69
N ASP A 78 -5.21 -3.72 -12.58
CA ASP A 78 -4.70 -3.86 -13.96
C ASP A 78 -3.16 -3.87 -14.05
N ALA A 79 -2.49 -3.21 -13.09
CA ALA A 79 -1.04 -3.09 -13.05
C ALA A 79 -0.51 -2.95 -11.62
N ILE A 80 0.71 -3.44 -11.40
CA ILE A 80 1.48 -3.29 -10.16
C ILE A 80 2.83 -2.65 -10.48
N HIS A 81 3.26 -1.69 -9.67
CA HIS A 81 4.55 -1.01 -9.80
C HIS A 81 5.24 -0.89 -8.43
N SER A 82 6.56 -1.13 -8.39
CA SER A 82 7.42 -1.09 -7.21
C SER A 82 8.54 -0.08 -7.35
#